data_AF-A0AAV4K9K6-F1
#
_entry.id   AF-A0AAV4K9K6-F1
#
_cell.length_a   1.000
_cell.length_b   1.000
_cell.length_c   1.000
_cell.angle_alpha   90.00
_cell.angle_beta   90.00
_cell.angle_gamma   90.00
#
_symmetry.space_group_name_H-M   'P 1'
#
loop_
_entity.id
_entity.type
_entity.pdbx_description
1 polymer ?
#
loop_
_entity_poly.entity_id
_entity_poly.type
_entity_poly.pdbx_seq_one_letter_code
_entity_poly.pdbx_strand_id
1 'polypeptide(L)'
;MGNDKASQRGLKYTVQNPAGAFKVAQPAFGKAGGTLDILKASVPLMQSAYTRQHGLGAGDPAGWTKAVAALVKQGKLPAGAQASAFYTNALIDKTLR
;
A
#
# COMPACT_ATOMS: atom_id res chain seq x y z
N MET A 1 4.92 17.99 -7.84
CA MET A 1 5.34 16.73 -7.16
C MET A 1 4.80 16.77 -5.73
N GLY A 2 3.74 16.03 -5.38
CA GLY A 2 3.12 16.13 -4.05
C GLY A 2 2.10 15.05 -3.65
N ASN A 3 1.63 14.22 -4.58
CA ASN A 3 0.55 13.26 -4.29
C ASN A 3 0.97 12.12 -3.34
N ASP A 4 2.18 11.58 -3.45
CA ASP A 4 2.55 10.38 -2.68
C ASP A 4 2.70 10.64 -1.18
N LYS A 5 3.18 11.83 -0.79
CA LYS A 5 3.28 12.23 0.61
C LYS A 5 1.92 12.43 1.27
N ALA A 6 0.94 12.99 0.54
CA ALA A 6 -0.43 13.13 1.04
C ALA A 6 -1.08 11.76 1.23
N SER A 7 -0.92 10.86 0.25
CA SER A 7 -1.40 9.47 0.35
C SER A 7 -0.78 8.72 1.53
N GLN A 8 0.54 8.85 1.76
CA GLN A 8 1.20 8.23 2.91
C GLN A 8 0.71 8.77 4.25
N ARG A 9 0.45 10.08 4.34
CA ARG A 9 -0.13 10.69 5.55
C ARG A 9 -1.54 10.18 5.81
N GLY A 10 -2.35 10.04 4.76
CA GLY A 10 -3.68 9.43 4.85
C GLY A 10 -3.61 8.00 5.37
N LEU A 11 -2.72 7.18 4.80
CA LEU A 11 -2.51 5.80 5.26
C LEU A 11 -2.02 5.74 6.71
N LYS A 12 -1.06 6.58 7.09
CA LYS A 12 -0.57 6.69 8.46
C LYS A 12 -1.69 7.05 9.43
N TYR A 13 -2.51 8.03 9.08
CA TYR A 13 -3.66 8.44 9.87
C TYR A 13 -4.66 7.29 10.05
N THR A 14 -4.95 6.53 9.00
CA THR A 14 -5.84 5.35 9.07
C THR A 14 -5.31 4.26 9.99
N VAL A 15 -4.00 3.96 9.91
CA VAL A 15 -3.36 2.96 10.78
C VAL A 15 -3.41 3.38 12.25
N GLN A 16 -3.17 4.66 12.54
CA GLN A 16 -3.11 5.19 13.91
C GLN A 16 -4.50 5.51 14.50
N ASN A 17 -5.46 5.86 13.66
CA ASN A 17 -6.80 6.30 14.06
C ASN A 17 -7.88 5.75 13.09
N PRO A 18 -8.14 4.43 13.10
CA PRO A 18 -9.10 3.82 12.18
C PRO A 18 -10.53 4.35 12.37
N ALA A 19 -10.94 4.68 13.60
CA ALA A 19 -12.27 5.23 13.86
C ALA A 19 -12.45 6.63 13.24
N GLY A 20 -11.46 7.51 13.41
CA GLY A 20 -11.45 8.83 12.78
C GLY A 20 -11.42 8.73 11.26
N ALA A 21 -10.54 7.86 10.71
CA ALA A 21 -10.44 7.64 9.27
C ALA A 21 -11.75 7.10 8.67
N PHE A 22 -12.41 6.16 9.33
CA PHE A 22 -13.70 5.63 8.90
C PHE A 22 -14.77 6.73 8.80
N LYS A 23 -14.86 7.58 9.83
CA LYS A 23 -15.80 8.71 9.84
C LYS A 23 -15.52 9.72 8.72
N VAL A 24 -14.24 10.05 8.50
CA VAL A 24 -13.83 10.98 7.43
C VAL A 24 -14.17 10.43 6.05
N ALA A 25 -13.98 9.13 5.83
CA ALA A 25 -14.21 8.49 4.54
C ALA A 25 -15.68 8.08 4.30
N GLN A 26 -16.54 8.12 5.33
CA GLN A 26 -17.95 7.70 5.25
C GLN A 26 -18.76 8.33 4.10
N PRO A 27 -18.58 9.63 3.75
CA PRO A 27 -19.24 10.23 2.60
C PRO A 27 -18.84 9.61 1.25
N ALA A 28 -17.65 9.00 1.15
CA ALA A 28 -17.12 8.45 -0.10
C ALA A 28 -17.64 7.04 -0.42
N PHE A 29 -17.98 6.24 0.59
CA PHE A 29 -18.39 4.84 0.40
C PHE A 29 -19.81 4.52 0.89
N GLY A 30 -20.48 5.47 1.55
CA GLY A 30 -21.87 5.32 1.99
C GLY A 30 -22.10 4.17 2.98
N LYS A 31 -23.34 3.66 3.07
CA LYS A 31 -23.70 2.60 4.03
C LYS A 31 -23.26 1.19 3.58
N ALA A 32 -22.89 1.02 2.31
CA ALA A 32 -22.50 -0.28 1.73
C ALA A 32 -20.97 -0.52 1.76
N GLY A 33 -20.16 0.49 2.11
CA GLY A 33 -18.70 0.43 2.03
C GLY A 33 -17.97 -0.31 3.17
N GLY A 34 -18.69 -1.10 3.97
CA GLY A 34 -18.13 -1.88 5.09
C GLY A 34 -18.37 -1.27 6.47
N THR A 35 -17.74 -1.87 7.48
CA THR A 35 -17.89 -1.48 8.90
C THR A 35 -16.55 -1.06 9.50
N LEU A 36 -16.62 -0.32 10.61
CA LEU A 36 -15.43 0.04 11.38
C LEU A 36 -14.64 -1.21 11.84
N ASP A 37 -15.34 -2.30 12.16
CA ASP A 37 -14.69 -3.53 12.61
C ASP A 37 -13.89 -4.20 11.50
N ILE A 38 -14.40 -4.20 10.26
CA ILE A 38 -13.65 -4.66 9.08
C ILE A 38 -12.40 -3.82 8.87
N LEU A 39 -12.51 -2.49 9.00
CA LEU A 39 -11.35 -1.61 8.88
C LEU A 39 -10.30 -1.92 9.96
N LYS A 40 -10.72 -2.01 11.23
CA LYS A 40 -9.83 -2.34 12.35
C LYS A 40 -9.13 -3.69 12.15
N ALA A 41 -9.85 -4.71 11.67
CA ALA A 41 -9.28 -6.01 11.37
C ALA A 41 -8.26 -5.97 10.20
N SER A 42 -8.42 -5.01 9.29
CA SER A 42 -7.55 -4.83 8.12
C SER A 42 -6.31 -4.00 8.42
N VAL A 43 -6.31 -3.15 9.45
CA VAL A 43 -5.16 -2.28 9.81
C VAL A 43 -3.84 -3.04 9.93
N PRO A 44 -3.76 -4.21 10.61
CA PRO A 44 -2.51 -4.98 10.69
C PRO A 44 -1.95 -5.42 9.34
N LEU A 45 -2.81 -5.57 8.32
CA LEU A 45 -2.43 -5.98 6.96
C LEU A 45 -1.91 -4.82 6.10
N MET A 46 -2.18 -3.57 6.51
CA MET A 46 -1.72 -2.38 5.79
C MET A 46 -0.23 -2.09 5.98
N GLN A 47 0.40 -2.75 6.95
CA GLN A 47 1.83 -2.64 7.23
C GLN A 47 2.51 -4.00 7.09
N SER A 48 3.73 -4.01 6.56
CA SER A 48 4.61 -5.17 6.52
C SER A 48 5.91 -4.85 7.24
N ALA A 49 6.74 -5.89 7.48
CA ALA A 49 8.09 -5.66 8.00
C ALA A 49 8.90 -4.69 7.11
N TYR A 50 8.71 -4.78 5.80
CA TYR A 50 9.37 -3.91 4.83
C TYR A 50 8.90 -2.45 4.96
N THR A 51 7.59 -2.18 4.98
CA THR A 51 7.10 -0.79 5.07
C THR A 51 7.42 -0.13 6.41
N ARG A 52 7.56 -0.90 7.49
CA ARG A 52 8.06 -0.36 8.78
C ARG A 52 9.50 0.16 8.72
N GLN A 53 10.33 -0.37 7.81
CA GLN A 53 11.72 0.06 7.65
C GLN A 53 11.88 1.10 6.52
N HIS A 54 11.07 0.99 5.47
CA HIS A 54 11.24 1.73 4.23
C HIS A 54 10.16 2.79 3.95
N GLY A 55 9.17 2.93 4.83
CA GLY A 55 8.05 3.87 4.68
C GLY A 55 6.76 3.18 4.25
N LEU A 56 5.62 3.73 4.67
CA LEU A 56 4.30 3.25 4.30
C LEU A 56 4.09 3.37 2.78
N GLY A 57 3.51 2.32 2.18
CA GLY A 57 3.33 2.22 0.73
C GLY A 57 4.60 1.87 -0.05
N ALA A 58 5.76 1.68 0.61
CA ALA A 58 6.96 1.20 -0.07
C ALA A 58 6.75 -0.21 -0.65
N GLY A 59 7.09 -0.39 -1.91
CA GLY A 59 7.09 -1.70 -2.56
C GLY A 59 8.31 -2.52 -2.17
N ASP A 60 8.11 -3.74 -1.66
CA ASP A 60 9.17 -4.70 -1.36
C ASP A 60 9.79 -5.25 -2.66
N PRO A 61 11.08 -4.97 -2.95
CA PRO A 61 11.76 -5.45 -4.15
C PRO A 61 11.74 -6.97 -4.30
N ALA A 62 11.85 -7.71 -3.19
CA ALA A 62 11.83 -9.17 -3.21
C ALA A 62 10.44 -9.68 -3.58
N GLY A 63 9.38 -9.07 -3.02
CA GLY A 63 7.99 -9.34 -3.38
C GLY A 63 7.72 -9.09 -4.86
N TRP A 64 8.12 -7.92 -5.39
CA TRP A 64 7.94 -7.59 -6.81
C TRP A 64 8.70 -8.53 -7.75
N THR A 65 9.92 -8.91 -7.40
CA THR A 65 10.72 -9.85 -8.18
C THR A 65 10.02 -11.21 -8.30
N LYS A 66 9.48 -11.73 -7.17
CA LYS A 66 8.72 -12.98 -7.16
C LYS A 66 7.43 -12.88 -7.99
N ALA A 67 6.70 -11.78 -7.87
CA ALA A 67 5.45 -11.55 -8.62
C ALA A 67 5.71 -11.52 -10.14
N VAL A 68 6.72 -10.76 -10.58
CA VAL A 68 7.09 -10.70 -12.00
C VAL A 68 7.56 -12.05 -12.52
N ALA A 69 8.40 -12.78 -11.77
CA ALA A 69 8.83 -14.12 -12.15
C ALA A 69 7.65 -15.09 -12.31
N ALA A 70 6.66 -15.03 -11.42
CA ALA A 70 5.46 -15.85 -11.52
C ALA A 70 4.64 -15.52 -12.78
N LEU A 71 4.46 -14.23 -13.09
CA LEU A 71 3.74 -13.79 -14.28
C LEU A 71 4.47 -14.15 -15.57
N VAL A 72 5.81 -14.08 -15.60
CA VAL A 72 6.63 -14.57 -16.73
C VAL A 72 6.42 -16.08 -16.91
N LYS A 73 6.48 -16.87 -15.83
CA LYS A 73 6.25 -18.32 -15.89
C LYS A 73 4.85 -18.68 -16.39
N GLN A 74 3.85 -17.86 -16.09
CA GLN A 74 2.47 -18.02 -16.56
C GLN A 74 2.25 -17.51 -18.00
N GLY A 75 3.28 -16.98 -18.67
CA GLY A 75 3.17 -16.38 -20.00
C GLY A 75 2.38 -15.07 -20.03
N LYS A 76 2.20 -14.41 -18.89
CA LYS A 76 1.49 -13.12 -18.77
C LYS A 76 2.43 -11.92 -18.97
N LEU A 77 3.73 -12.13 -18.93
CA LEU A 77 4.76 -11.13 -19.20
C LEU A 77 5.86 -11.70 -20.12
N PRO A 78 6.54 -10.86 -20.93
CA PRO A 78 7.67 -11.30 -21.74
C PRO A 78 8.84 -11.86 -20.92
N ALA A 79 9.57 -12.81 -21.49
CA ALA A 79 10.83 -13.28 -20.94
C ALA A 79 11.81 -12.09 -20.86
N GLY A 80 12.24 -11.74 -19.64
CA GLY A 80 13.11 -10.59 -19.38
C GLY A 80 12.42 -9.38 -18.74
N ALA A 81 11.11 -9.44 -18.47
CA ALA A 81 10.44 -8.39 -17.70
C ALA A 81 11.11 -8.18 -16.33
N GLN A 82 11.46 -6.93 -16.01
CA GLN A 82 12.14 -6.57 -14.77
C GLN A 82 11.17 -5.92 -13.79
N ALA A 83 11.26 -6.30 -12.51
CA ALA A 83 10.45 -5.74 -11.44
C ALA A 83 10.51 -4.20 -11.35
N SER A 84 11.69 -3.61 -11.57
CA SER A 84 11.91 -2.16 -11.58
C SER A 84 11.10 -1.39 -12.63
N ALA A 85 10.56 -2.06 -13.64
CA ALA A 85 9.66 -1.43 -14.61
C ALA A 85 8.25 -1.22 -14.07
N PHE A 86 7.87 -1.89 -12.98
CA PHE A 86 6.49 -1.93 -12.47
C PHE A 86 6.28 -1.17 -11.15
N TYR A 87 7.35 -0.80 -10.46
CA TYR A 87 7.26 -0.02 -9.23
C TYR A 87 8.47 0.90 -9.06
N THR A 88 8.27 1.97 -8.29
CA THR A 88 9.36 2.82 -7.82
C THR A 88 9.13 3.21 -6.37
N ASN A 89 10.21 3.25 -5.59
CA ASN A 89 10.22 3.79 -4.23
C ASN A 89 10.80 5.21 -4.18
N ALA A 90 11.11 5.82 -5.33
CA ALA A 90 11.76 7.14 -5.39
C ALA A 90 10.90 8.27 -4.79
N LEU A 91 9.59 8.09 -4.76
CA LEU A 91 8.63 9.09 -4.26
C LEU A 91 8.18 8.81 -2.81
N ILE A 92 8.72 7.76 -2.18
CA ILE A 92 8.32 7.36 -0.83
C ILE A 92 9.06 8.21 0.22
N ASP A 93 8.30 8.87 1.11
CA ASP A 93 8.88 9.51 2.29
C ASP A 93 9.13 8.46 3.38
N LYS A 94 10.41 8.10 3.54
CA LYS A 94 10.85 7.07 4.51
C LYS A 94 10.58 7.46 5.96
N THR A 95 10.19 8.69 6.27
CA THR A 95 9.86 9.13 7.64
C THR A 95 8.41 8.82 8.02
N LEU A 96 7.56 8.54 7.05
CA LEU A 96 6.16 8.18 7.25
C LEU A 96 6.03 6.66 7.37
N ARG A 97 6.21 6.15 8.58
CA ARG A 97 6.11 4.75 8.98
C ARG A 97 4.94 4.55 9.93
#